data_AF-A0A944LAR8-F1
#
_entry.id   AF-A0A944LAR8-F1
#
_cell.length_a   1.000
_cell.length_b   1.000
_cell.length_c   1.000
_cell.angle_alpha   90.00
_cell.angle_beta   90.00
_cell.angle_gamma   90.00
#
_symmetry.space_group_name_H-M   'P 1'
#
loop_
_entity.id
_entity.type
_entity.pdbx_description
1 polymer ?
#
loop_
_entity_poly.entity_id
_entity_poly.type
_entity_poly.pdbx_seq_one_letter_code
_entity_poly.pdbx_strand_id
1 'polypeptide(L)' 'MKATVEASQLNKVTGAEEAVAAGKTDVACSMLADFLGQVADYRAAGKLTAAQATELTTEGTWIRAVLGC' A
#
# COMPACT_ATOMS: atom_id res chain seq x y z
N MET A 1 -18.42 14.10 2.24
CA MET A 1 -18.05 12.75 1.73
C MET A 1 -16.59 12.51 2.10
N LYS A 2 -16.31 12.00 3.31
CA LYS A 2 -14.95 11.92 3.86
C LYS A 2 -14.86 10.72 4.79
N ALA A 3 -14.92 9.51 4.21
CA ALA A 3 -14.70 8.23 4.91
C ALA A 3 -14.81 7.13 3.86
N THR A 4 -13.70 6.51 3.46
CA THR A 4 -13.65 5.18 2.80
C THR A 4 -12.22 4.80 2.40
N VAL A 5 -11.33 5.78 2.24
CA VAL A 5 -9.93 5.53 1.85
C VAL A 5 -9.12 4.90 3.00
N GLU A 6 -9.40 5.26 4.26
CA GLU A 6 -8.66 4.73 5.43
C GLU A 6 -8.87 3.21 5.64
N ALA A 7 -10.07 2.68 5.43
CA ALA A 7 -10.34 1.26 5.74
C ALA A 7 -9.72 0.27 4.73
N SER A 8 -9.68 0.60 3.44
CA SER A 8 -9.14 -0.32 2.41
C SER A 8 -7.62 -0.29 2.29
N GLN A 9 -6.98 0.78 2.76
CA GLN A 9 -5.53 0.93 2.72
C GLN A 9 -4.86 0.31 3.94
N LEU A 10 -5.49 0.45 5.12
CA LEU A 10 -5.15 -0.36 6.30
C LEU A 10 -5.19 -1.86 5.98
N ASN A 11 -6.21 -2.34 5.27
CA ASN A 11 -6.37 -3.78 5.03
C ASN A 11 -5.24 -4.41 4.20
N LYS A 12 -4.55 -3.63 3.36
CA LYS A 12 -3.42 -4.13 2.56
C LYS A 12 -2.09 -4.03 3.26
N VAL A 13 -1.91 -3.01 4.09
CA VAL A 13 -0.78 -2.94 5.04
C VAL A 13 -0.86 -4.12 5.99
N THR A 14 -2.05 -4.42 6.54
CA THR A 14 -2.29 -5.61 7.37
C THR A 14 -1.99 -6.91 6.63
N GLY A 15 -2.40 -7.04 5.35
CA GLY A 15 -2.06 -8.22 4.54
C GLY A 15 -0.55 -8.38 4.29
N ALA A 16 0.18 -7.27 4.12
CA ALA A 16 1.64 -7.29 4.03
C ALA A 16 2.27 -7.67 5.38
N GLU A 17 1.80 -7.11 6.49
CA GLU A 17 2.25 -7.47 7.85
C GLU A 17 2.01 -8.95 8.17
N GLU A 18 0.84 -9.50 7.81
CA GLU A 18 0.52 -10.93 7.97
C GLU A 18 1.42 -11.83 7.11
N ALA A 19 1.71 -11.44 5.86
CA ALA A 19 2.60 -12.19 4.98
C ALA A 19 4.06 -12.19 5.51
N VAL A 20 4.48 -11.09 6.12
CA VAL A 20 5.79 -10.95 6.79
C VAL A 20 5.85 -11.81 8.03
N ALA A 21 4.82 -11.76 8.88
CA ALA A 21 4.70 -12.63 10.06
C ALA A 21 4.69 -14.12 9.68
N ALA A 22 4.16 -14.46 8.49
CA ALA A 22 4.16 -15.81 7.95
C ALA A 22 5.49 -16.22 7.26
N GLY A 23 6.52 -15.36 7.24
CA GLY A 23 7.80 -15.61 6.56
C GLY A 23 7.72 -15.62 5.03
N LYS A 24 6.62 -15.11 4.46
CA LYS A 24 6.36 -15.04 3.02
C LYS A 24 6.70 -13.65 2.49
N THR A 25 7.96 -13.24 2.69
CA THR A 25 8.45 -11.92 2.29
C THR A 25 8.20 -11.63 0.81
N ASP A 26 8.41 -12.61 -0.08
CA ASP A 26 8.16 -12.47 -1.52
C ASP A 26 6.70 -12.12 -1.85
N VAL A 27 5.75 -12.70 -1.10
CA VAL A 27 4.31 -12.44 -1.26
C VAL A 27 3.97 -11.05 -0.74
N ALA A 28 4.52 -10.66 0.41
CA ALA A 28 4.35 -9.32 0.97
C ALA A 28 4.87 -8.24 0.00
N CYS A 29 6.05 -8.48 -0.59
CA CYS A 29 6.67 -7.59 -1.57
C CYS A 29 5.82 -7.47 -2.85
N SER A 30 5.28 -8.58 -3.34
CA SER A 30 4.37 -8.58 -4.51
C SER A 30 3.09 -7.79 -4.20
N MET A 31 2.48 -8.02 -3.04
CA MET A 31 1.29 -7.29 -2.59
C MET A 31 1.55 -5.78 -2.42
N LEU A 32 2.73 -5.40 -1.93
CA LEU A 32 3.13 -3.99 -1.81
C LEU A 32 3.38 -3.35 -3.19
N ALA A 33 3.96 -4.08 -4.13
CA ALA A 33 4.09 -3.59 -5.51
C ALA A 33 2.71 -3.35 -6.16
N ASP A 34 1.78 -4.30 -5.99
CA ASP A 34 0.40 -4.16 -6.47
C ASP A 34 -0.34 -2.99 -5.79
N PHE A 35 -0.09 -2.78 -4.49
CA PHE A 35 -0.63 -1.64 -3.76
C PHE A 35 -0.14 -0.32 -4.34
N LEU A 36 1.16 -0.16 -4.58
CA LEU A 36 1.75 1.04 -5.17
C LEU A 36 1.19 1.30 -6.58
N GLY A 37 1.02 0.25 -7.39
CA GLY A 37 0.34 0.33 -8.69
C GLY A 37 -1.09 0.88 -8.56
N GLN A 38 -1.87 0.34 -7.61
CA GLN A 38 -3.24 0.82 -7.38
C GLN A 38 -3.31 2.25 -6.84
N VAL A 39 -2.33 2.69 -6.05
CA VAL A 39 -2.24 4.10 -5.61
C VAL A 39 -2.04 5.02 -6.81
N ALA A 40 -1.17 4.63 -7.76
CA ALA A 40 -0.96 5.38 -8.99
C ALA A 40 -2.24 5.41 -9.85
N ASP A 41 -2.91 4.27 -10.03
CA ASP A 41 -4.15 4.17 -10.80
C ASP A 41 -5.28 5.00 -10.17
N TYR A 42 -5.44 4.96 -8.85
CA TYR A 42 -6.44 5.75 -8.14
C TYR A 42 -6.15 7.24 -8.18
N ARG A 43 -4.87 7.64 -8.18
CA ARG A 43 -4.49 9.04 -8.42
C ARG A 43 -4.84 9.46 -9.85
N ALA A 44 -4.51 8.64 -10.84
CA ALA A 44 -4.81 8.92 -12.25
C ALA A 44 -6.33 9.00 -12.51
N ALA A 45 -7.11 8.16 -11.82
CA ALA A 45 -8.56 8.18 -11.86
C ALA A 45 -9.22 9.30 -11.02
N GLY A 46 -8.43 10.17 -10.37
CA GLY A 46 -8.93 11.26 -9.54
C GLY A 46 -9.60 10.81 -8.22
N LYS A 47 -9.44 9.55 -7.83
CA LYS A 47 -9.98 8.97 -6.60
C LYS A 47 -9.14 9.29 -5.37
N LEU A 48 -7.87 9.62 -5.58
CA LEU A 48 -6.95 10.11 -4.55
C LEU A 48 -6.48 11.52 -4.90
N THR A 49 -6.41 12.38 -3.89
CA THR A 49 -5.70 13.65 -4.00
C THR A 49 -4.18 13.41 -4.11
N ALA A 50 -3.45 14.39 -4.64
CA ALA A 50 -1.99 14.31 -4.71
C ALA A 50 -1.34 14.06 -3.34
N ALA A 51 -1.87 14.68 -2.28
CA ALA A 51 -1.41 14.48 -0.91
C ALA A 51 -1.63 13.04 -0.45
N GLN A 52 -2.85 12.51 -0.60
CA GLN A 52 -3.16 11.13 -0.21
C GLN A 52 -2.28 10.12 -0.98
N ALA A 53 -2.17 10.27 -2.30
CA ALA A 53 -1.33 9.37 -3.10
C ALA A 53 0.15 9.43 -2.67
N THR A 54 0.65 10.60 -2.26
CA THR A 54 2.03 10.77 -1.80
C THR A 54 2.27 10.08 -0.46
N GLU A 55 1.35 10.25 0.49
CA GLU A 55 1.42 9.60 1.80
C GLU A 55 1.46 8.07 1.66
N LEU A 56 0.55 7.53 0.86
CA LEU A 56 0.43 6.08 0.63
C LEU A 56 1.61 5.49 -0.14
N THR A 57 2.12 6.23 -1.12
CA THR A 57 3.33 5.81 -1.84
C THR A 57 4.53 5.79 -0.89
N THR A 58 4.63 6.77 0.01
CA THR A 58 5.71 6.86 1.00
C THR A 58 5.64 5.68 1.97
N GLU A 59 4.45 5.40 2.51
CA GLU A 59 4.23 4.29 3.43
C GLU A 59 4.53 2.93 2.77
N GLY A 60 3.97 2.68 1.58
CA GLY A 60 4.22 1.43 0.85
C GLY A 60 5.69 1.24 0.47
N THR A 61 6.40 2.32 0.13
CA THR A 61 7.84 2.27 -0.16
C THR A 61 8.67 2.01 1.08
N TRP A 62 8.30 2.59 2.22
CA TRP A 62 8.99 2.36 3.49
C TRP A 62 8.86 0.91 3.94
N ILE A 63 7.66 0.33 3.86
CA ILE A 63 7.43 -1.07 4.23
C ILE A 63 8.26 -2.00 3.33
N ARG A 64 8.27 -1.76 2.00
CA ARG A 64 9.13 -2.51 1.07
C ARG A 64 10.59 -2.51 1.51
N ALA A 65 11.13 -1.33 1.81
CA ALA A 65 12.51 -1.18 2.27
C ALA A 65 12.78 -1.94 3.58
N VAL A 66 11.84 -1.94 4.53
CA VAL A 66 11.94 -2.72 5.79
C VAL A 66 11.96 -4.23 5.50
N LEU A 67 11.21 -4.68 4.49
CA LEU A 67 11.14 -6.08 4.08
C LEU A 67 12.29 -6.54 3.19
N GLY A 68 13.12 -5.61 2.69
CA GLY A 68 14.24 -5.93 1.79
C GLY A 68 13.82 -6.08 0.33
N CYS A 69 12.73 -5.43 -0.06
CA CYS A 69 12.24 -5.30 -1.44
C CYS A 69 11.82 -3.86 -1.74
#